data_AF-A0A015M7V1-F1
#
_entry.id   AF-A0A015M7V1-F1
#
_cell.length_a   1.000
_cell.length_b   1.000
_cell.length_c   1.000
_cell.angle_alpha   90.00
_cell.angle_beta   90.00
_cell.angle_gamma   90.00
#
_symmetry.space_group_name_H-M   'P 1'
#
loop_
_entity.id
_entity.type
_entity.pdbx_description
1 polymer ?
#
loop_
_entity_poly.entity_id
_entity_poly.type
_entity_poly.pdbx_seq_one_letter_code
_entity_poly.pdbx_strand_id
1 'polypeptide(L)'
;MFSSKYISIYNHALISTSTSGPLSIFMQTFWKESQRNTGTLLGLAEILGPILWAVPKKKTSHSKKRMRSANKGLKDKTNIVNCPGCGQKHLTHHLCFNCYKNFNNIER
;
A
#
# COMPACT_ATOMS: atom_id res chain seq x y z
N MET A 1 29.35 13.80 -8.01
CA MET A 1 29.57 14.13 -9.44
C MET A 1 28.75 13.14 -10.25
N PHE A 2 27.67 13.44 -10.96
CA PHE A 2 26.98 14.65 -11.44
C PHE A 2 25.47 14.32 -11.30
N SER A 3 24.66 15.06 -10.53
CA SER A 3 23.96 16.30 -10.90
C SER A 3 23.32 16.34 -12.30
N SER A 4 22.06 16.76 -12.27
CA SER A 4 21.32 17.50 -13.29
C SER A 4 20.47 16.72 -14.28
N LYS A 5 19.18 16.70 -13.94
CA LYS A 5 18.05 17.08 -14.79
C LYS A 5 18.48 17.69 -16.14
N TYR A 6 17.94 17.19 -17.25
CA TYR A 6 17.35 18.09 -18.25
C TYR A 6 16.39 17.36 -19.20
N ILE A 7 15.28 18.02 -19.46
CA ILE A 7 14.20 17.71 -20.38
C ILE A 7 14.66 18.11 -21.79
N SER A 8 14.48 17.26 -22.80
CA SER A 8 14.50 17.71 -24.20
C SER A 8 13.24 17.23 -24.91
N ILE A 9 12.21 18.07 -24.82
CA ILE A 9 11.40 18.55 -25.94
C ILE A 9 11.89 17.99 -27.30
N TYR A 10 11.09 17.10 -27.90
CA TYR A 10 11.07 16.94 -29.34
C TYR A 10 9.77 17.54 -29.86
N ASN A 11 9.93 18.79 -30.27
CA ASN A 11 9.24 19.52 -31.31
C ASN A 11 8.10 18.79 -32.03
N HIS A 12 6.90 19.36 -31.88
CA HIS A 12 5.94 19.43 -32.97
C HIS A 12 6.58 20.22 -34.13
N ALA A 13 6.74 19.58 -35.28
CA ALA A 13 6.96 20.27 -36.54
C ALA A 13 6.13 19.58 -37.63
N LEU A 14 4.99 20.21 -37.91
CA LEU A 14 4.39 20.42 -39.23
C LEU A 14 4.82 19.46 -40.34
N ILE A 15 3.94 18.53 -40.70
CA ILE A 15 3.85 18.06 -42.09
C ILE A 15 2.54 18.57 -42.65
N SER A 16 2.70 19.45 -43.62
CA SER A 16 1.69 20.12 -44.41
C SER A 16 0.75 19.14 -45.10
N THR A 17 -0.53 19.43 -45.01
CA THR A 17 -1.61 18.86 -45.82
C THR A 17 -1.38 19.20 -47.29
N SER A 18 -1.25 18.19 -48.15
CA SER A 18 -1.52 18.33 -49.58
C SER A 18 -1.72 16.98 -50.27
N THR A 19 -2.87 16.34 -50.06
CA THR A 19 -3.46 15.50 -51.10
C THR A 19 -4.97 15.70 -51.11
N SER A 20 -5.40 16.44 -52.11
CA SER A 20 -6.78 16.58 -52.56
C SER A 20 -7.37 15.21 -52.90
N GLY A 21 -8.41 14.81 -52.17
CA GLY A 21 -9.19 13.62 -52.48
C GLY A 21 -10.57 13.67 -51.83
N PRO A 22 -11.67 13.85 -52.57
CA PRO A 22 -13.01 14.02 -52.00
C PRO A 22 -13.66 12.74 -51.44
N LEU A 23 -12.91 11.66 -51.24
CA LEU A 23 -13.44 10.36 -50.78
C LEU A 23 -13.15 10.02 -49.30
N SER A 24 -12.43 10.87 -48.55
CA SER A 24 -12.10 10.59 -47.13
C SER A 24 -13.08 11.19 -46.11
N ILE A 25 -14.08 11.95 -46.57
CA ILE A 25 -15.11 12.53 -45.69
C ILE A 25 -16.14 11.48 -45.25
N PHE A 26 -16.23 10.34 -45.95
CA PHE A 26 -17.22 9.29 -45.68
C PHE A 26 -16.80 8.25 -44.61
N MET A 27 -15.61 8.36 -44.02
CA MET A 27 -15.12 7.43 -42.99
C MET A 27 -14.66 8.14 -41.71
N GLN A 28 -15.36 9.21 -41.31
CA GLN A 28 -15.08 9.88 -40.02
C GLN A 28 -16.31 10.08 -39.13
N THR A 29 -17.51 9.76 -39.61
CA THR A 29 -18.74 9.93 -38.83
C THR A 29 -19.29 8.65 -38.19
N PHE A 30 -18.72 7.47 -38.46
CA PHE A 30 -19.23 6.22 -37.89
C PHE A 30 -18.58 5.77 -36.56
N TRP A 31 -17.50 6.42 -36.11
CA TRP A 31 -16.85 6.07 -34.84
C TRP A 31 -16.98 7.12 -33.73
N LYS A 32 -17.68 8.23 -34.00
CA LYS A 32 -17.97 9.27 -32.99
C LYS A 32 -19.29 9.07 -32.25
N GLU A 33 -19.89 7.89 -32.36
CA GLU A 33 -21.16 7.53 -31.71
C GLU A 33 -21.04 6.27 -30.83
N SER A 34 -19.84 6.00 -30.29
CA SER A 34 -19.63 4.95 -29.28
C SER A 34 -18.93 5.52 -28.04
N GLN A 35 -19.29 6.75 -27.65
CA GLN A 35 -18.90 7.35 -26.38
C GLN A 35 -20.12 7.68 -25.51
N ARG A 36 -21.08 6.76 -25.38
CA ARG A 36 -22.25 6.96 -24.52
C ARG A 36 -22.44 5.95 -23.39
N ASN A 37 -21.46 5.11 -23.06
CA ASN A 37 -21.60 4.25 -21.87
C ASN A 37 -20.31 3.79 -21.17
N THR A 38 -19.28 4.65 -21.08
CA THR A 38 -18.02 4.32 -20.37
C THR A 38 -17.76 5.20 -19.14
N GLY A 39 -18.75 5.96 -18.68
CA GLY A 39 -18.57 6.95 -17.60
C GLY A 39 -18.38 6.39 -16.19
N THR A 40 -18.78 5.14 -15.93
CA THR A 40 -18.76 4.55 -14.57
C THR A 40 -17.66 3.52 -14.33
N LEU A 41 -17.01 2.99 -15.38
CA LEU A 41 -15.86 2.08 -15.24
C LEU A 41 -14.50 2.79 -15.22
N LEU A 42 -14.43 4.04 -15.66
CA LEU A 42 -13.18 4.82 -15.66
C LEU A 42 -12.72 5.20 -14.24
N GLY A 43 -13.65 5.57 -13.35
CA GLY A 43 -13.31 5.99 -11.99
C GLY A 43 -12.75 4.87 -11.11
N LEU A 44 -13.25 3.64 -11.26
CA LEU A 44 -12.73 2.49 -10.52
C LEU A 44 -11.36 2.05 -11.05
N ALA A 45 -11.16 2.08 -12.37
CA ALA A 45 -9.89 1.73 -13.01
C ALA A 45 -8.76 2.70 -12.63
N GLU A 46 -9.05 3.99 -12.47
CA GLU A 46 -8.06 4.97 -12.00
C GLU A 46 -7.67 4.76 -10.53
N ILE A 47 -8.63 4.40 -9.67
CA ILE A 47 -8.37 4.14 -8.23
C ILE A 47 -7.64 2.80 -8.02
N LEU A 48 -8.01 1.76 -8.78
CA LEU A 48 -7.47 0.39 -8.64
C LEU A 48 -6.25 0.12 -9.53
N GLY A 49 -5.95 0.97 -10.51
CA GLY A 49 -4.81 0.83 -11.43
C GLY A 49 -3.47 0.52 -10.75
N PRO A 50 -3.03 1.28 -9.73
CA PRO A 50 -1.76 0.99 -9.05
C PRO A 50 -1.79 -0.31 -8.24
N ILE A 51 -2.96 -0.73 -7.73
CA ILE A 51 -3.11 -1.98 -6.97
C ILE A 51 -3.07 -3.20 -7.90
N LEU A 52 -3.68 -3.10 -9.09
CA LEU A 52 -3.65 -4.15 -10.12
C LEU A 52 -2.24 -4.36 -10.69
N TRP A 53 -1.40 -3.33 -10.74
CA TRP A 53 -0.01 -3.43 -11.21
C TRP A 53 1.00 -3.76 -10.09
N ALA A 54 0.68 -3.48 -8.83
CA ALA A 54 1.54 -3.75 -7.68
C ALA A 54 1.40 -5.20 -7.18
N VAL A 55 1.78 -6.16 -8.02
CA VAL A 55 1.84 -7.59 -7.66
C VAL A 55 3.30 -8.04 -7.56
N PRO A 56 3.68 -8.85 -6.56
CA PRO A 56 5.03 -9.42 -6.50
C PRO A 56 5.33 -10.23 -7.77
N LYS A 57 6.32 -9.79 -8.55
CA LYS A 57 6.70 -10.43 -9.81
C LYS A 57 7.12 -11.89 -9.66
N LYS A 58 7.68 -12.26 -8.49
CA LYS A 58 8.22 -13.60 -8.19
C LYS A 58 8.04 -13.96 -6.71
N LYS A 59 7.90 -15.26 -6.42
CA LYS A 59 7.90 -15.82 -5.07
C LYS A 59 9.25 -15.55 -4.38
N THR A 60 9.22 -15.19 -3.11
CA THR A 60 10.45 -15.00 -2.31
C THR A 60 11.10 -16.34 -1.96
N SER A 61 12.42 -16.46 -2.05
CA SER A 61 13.15 -17.66 -1.60
C SER A 61 13.09 -17.85 -0.09
N HIS A 62 13.27 -19.10 0.38
CA HIS A 62 13.29 -19.43 1.80
C HIS A 62 14.34 -18.62 2.58
N SER A 63 15.55 -18.45 2.02
CA SER A 63 16.61 -17.64 2.63
C SER A 63 16.19 -16.17 2.80
N LYS A 64 15.66 -15.52 1.75
CA LYS A 64 15.18 -14.13 1.83
C LYS A 64 14.03 -13.97 2.83
N LYS A 65 13.13 -14.95 2.93
CA LYS A 65 12.07 -14.96 3.95
C LYS A 65 12.66 -15.05 5.37
N ARG A 66 13.59 -15.98 5.59
CA ARG A 66 14.23 -16.21 6.90
C ARG A 66 15.03 -15.00 7.38
N MET A 67 15.79 -14.36 6.50
CA MET A 67 16.54 -13.15 6.82
C MET A 67 15.60 -12.01 7.27
N ARG A 68 14.45 -11.82 6.60
CA ARG A 68 13.47 -10.80 7.01
C ARG A 68 12.78 -11.11 8.34
N SER A 69 12.63 -12.39 8.70
CA SER A 69 12.02 -12.79 9.98
C SER A 69 13.00 -12.78 11.15
N ALA A 70 14.31 -12.83 10.89
CA ALA A 70 15.33 -12.93 11.95
C ALA A 70 15.25 -11.77 12.97
N ASN A 71 14.90 -10.57 12.52
CA ASN A 71 14.84 -9.39 13.38
C ASN A 71 13.55 -9.27 14.21
N LYS A 72 12.63 -10.25 14.10
CA LYS A 72 11.30 -10.22 14.75
C LYS A 72 11.20 -11.13 15.98
N GLY A 73 12.34 -11.45 16.61
CA GLY A 73 12.37 -12.28 17.82
C GLY A 73 11.64 -11.63 19.01
N LEU A 74 11.17 -12.47 19.95
CA LEU A 74 10.61 -11.99 21.21
C LEU A 74 11.72 -11.29 22.01
N LYS A 75 11.45 -10.06 22.45
CA LYS A 75 12.35 -9.32 23.34
C LYS A 75 12.07 -9.71 24.78
N ASP A 76 13.13 -9.91 25.56
CA ASP A 76 13.01 -10.19 26.98
C ASP A 76 12.43 -8.98 27.72
N LYS A 77 11.54 -9.25 28.67
CA LYS A 77 10.93 -8.21 29.50
C LYS A 77 11.73 -8.07 30.79
N THR A 78 12.38 -6.92 30.97
CA THR A 78 13.11 -6.57 32.21
C THR A 78 12.20 -5.96 33.29
N ASN A 79 10.97 -5.58 32.94
CA ASN A 79 10.07 -4.80 33.78
C ASN A 79 9.16 -5.68 34.66
N ILE A 80 9.73 -6.74 35.25
CA ILE A 80 8.99 -7.68 36.09
C ILE A 80 9.45 -7.47 37.53
N VAL A 81 8.56 -6.94 38.36
CA VAL A 81 8.81 -6.63 39.78
C VAL A 81 7.97 -7.52 40.69
N ASN A 82 8.38 -7.67 41.95
CA ASN A 82 7.57 -8.36 42.95
C ASN A 82 6.50 -7.42 43.51
N CYS A 83 5.29 -7.93 43.69
CA CYS A 83 4.22 -7.20 44.35
C CYS A 83 4.50 -7.07 45.86
N PRO A 84 4.34 -5.88 46.47
CA PRO A 84 4.59 -5.68 47.90
C PRO A 84 3.56 -6.37 48.81
N GLY A 85 2.34 -6.64 48.31
CA GLY A 85 1.30 -7.27 49.11
C GLY A 85 1.36 -8.80 49.11
N CYS A 86 1.46 -9.42 47.93
CA CYS A 86 1.39 -10.88 47.78
C CYS A 86 2.70 -11.55 47.35
N GLY A 87 3.76 -10.79 47.07
CA GLY A 87 5.06 -11.32 46.63
C GLY A 87 5.11 -11.83 45.18
N GLN A 88 3.96 -12.00 44.51
CA GLN A 88 3.89 -12.48 43.12
C GLN A 88 4.48 -11.48 42.13
N LYS A 89 4.99 -12.00 41.00
CA LYS A 89 5.58 -11.18 39.94
C LYS A 89 4.49 -10.48 39.13
N HIS A 90 4.68 -9.20 38.85
CA HIS A 90 3.82 -8.41 37.97
C HIS A 90 4.64 -7.41 37.16
N LEU A 91 4.01 -6.79 36.16
CA LEU A 91 4.65 -5.78 35.33
C LEU A 91 4.77 -4.44 36.08
N THR A 92 5.88 -3.73 35.88
CA THR A 92 6.06 -2.36 36.37
C THR A 92 4.95 -1.45 35.80
N HIS A 93 4.31 -0.64 36.66
CA HIS A 93 3.14 0.20 36.37
C HIS A 93 1.79 -0.52 36.17
N HIS A 94 1.73 -1.84 36.36
CA HIS A 94 0.45 -2.57 36.33
C HIS A 94 0.05 -3.01 37.74
N LEU A 95 -1.25 -3.00 38.02
CA LEU A 95 -1.78 -3.60 39.25
C LEU A 95 -1.55 -5.11 39.26
N CYS A 96 -1.23 -5.67 40.43
CA CYS A 96 -1.07 -7.11 40.57
C CYS A 96 -2.42 -7.82 40.37
N PHE A 97 -2.47 -8.75 39.41
CA PHE A 97 -3.68 -9.52 39.09
C PHE A 97 -4.20 -10.31 40.30
N ASN A 98 -3.30 -10.91 41.09
CA ASN A 98 -3.67 -11.72 42.24
C ASN A 98 -4.31 -10.87 43.36
N CYS A 99 -3.69 -9.72 43.69
CA CYS A 99 -4.25 -8.80 44.67
C CYS A 99 -5.62 -8.29 44.20
N TYR A 100 -5.74 -7.85 42.94
CA TYR A 100 -7.00 -7.37 42.38
C TYR A 100 -8.12 -8.42 42.47
N LYS A 101 -7.82 -9.68 42.11
CA LYS A 101 -8.77 -10.79 42.22
C LYS A 101 -9.21 -11.02 43.68
N ASN A 102 -8.29 -10.96 44.62
CA ASN A 102 -8.62 -11.15 46.04
C ASN A 102 -9.51 -10.04 46.58
N PHE A 103 -9.22 -8.77 46.27
CA PHE A 103 -10.08 -7.65 46.65
C PHE A 103 -11.51 -7.83 46.12
N ASN A 104 -11.67 -8.12 44.84
CA ASN A 104 -12.99 -8.33 44.22
C ASN A 104 -13.78 -9.54 44.77
N ASN A 105 -13.10 -10.50 45.39
CA ASN A 105 -13.75 -11.66 46.01
C ASN A 105 -14.16 -11.37 47.46
N ILE A 106 -13.48 -10.44 48.13
CA ILE A 106 -13.83 -10.00 49.49
C ILE A 106 -15.03 -9.05 49.46
N GLU A 107 -15.14 -8.22 48.42
CA GLU A 107 -16.23 -7.25 48.27
C GLU A 107 -17.56 -7.85 47.76
N ARG A 108 -17.64 -9.18 47.58
CA ARG A 108 -18.86 -9.90 47.16
C ARG A 108 -19.38 -10.78 48.29
#